data_AF-A0A7G2C2T5-F1
#
_entry.id   AF-A0A7G2C2T5-F1
#
_cell.length_a   1.000
_cell.length_b   1.000
_cell.length_c   1.000
_cell.angle_alpha   90.00
_cell.angle_beta   90.00
_cell.angle_gamma   90.00
#
_symmetry.space_group_name_H-M   'P 1'
#
loop_
_entity.id
_entity.type
_entity.pdbx_description
1 polymer ?
#
loop_
_entity_poly.entity_id
_entity_poly.type
_entity_poly.pdbx_seq_one_letter_code
_entity_poly.pdbx_strand_id
1 'polypeptide(L)'
;MERLEPFLKNEFHQFVEVLPSRWSALLRTMSQYTQQYQKSLATPAELQLLEDKFTLCEALLADEHTIIRKGGQLFEECSCEKLRTLLRQMTTATACKESMIADWKSTASSITGDVLRVYCHSIMVVNATARAQGEELLTMVHT
;
A
#
# COMPACT_ATOMS: atom_id res chain seq x y z
N MET A 1 -2.18 -26.74 -4.93
CA MET A 1 -2.89 -25.75 -5.77
C MET A 1 -4.26 -25.36 -5.22
N GLU A 2 -4.95 -26.22 -4.46
CA GLU A 2 -6.32 -25.95 -3.94
C GLU A 2 -6.47 -24.63 -3.15
N ARG A 3 -5.41 -24.12 -2.52
CA ARG A 3 -5.43 -22.85 -1.76
C ARG A 3 -5.00 -21.62 -2.56
N LEU A 4 -4.48 -21.80 -3.78
CA LEU A 4 -4.01 -20.70 -4.63
C LEU A 4 -5.19 -19.90 -5.21
N GLU A 5 -6.21 -20.59 -5.71
CA GLU A 5 -7.40 -19.93 -6.27
C GLU A 5 -8.17 -19.10 -5.22
N PRO A 6 -8.46 -19.63 -3.99
CA PRO A 6 -9.04 -18.81 -2.93
C PRO A 6 -8.18 -17.60 -2.56
N PHE A 7 -6.86 -17.75 -2.53
CA PHE A 7 -5.94 -16.64 -2.26
C PHE A 7 -6.04 -15.53 -3.30
N LEU A 8 -6.06 -15.90 -4.58
CA LEU A 8 -6.14 -14.94 -5.67
C LEU A 8 -7.52 -14.25 -5.71
N LYS A 9 -8.60 -14.97 -5.40
CA LYS A 9 -9.96 -14.43 -5.41
C LYS A 9 -10.27 -13.52 -4.21
N ASN A 10 -9.69 -13.78 -3.05
CA ASN A 10 -10.03 -13.04 -1.83
C ASN A 10 -8.90 -12.11 -1.38
N GLU A 11 -7.76 -12.65 -0.97
CA GLU A 11 -6.66 -11.87 -0.39
C GLU A 11 -6.00 -10.96 -1.42
N PHE A 12 -5.67 -11.49 -2.60
CA PHE A 12 -5.07 -10.67 -3.65
C PHE A 12 -6.04 -9.60 -4.17
N HIS A 13 -7.32 -9.93 -4.30
CA HIS A 13 -8.36 -8.95 -4.63
C HIS A 13 -8.43 -7.81 -3.61
N GLN A 14 -8.32 -8.11 -2.31
CA GLN A 14 -8.21 -7.07 -1.28
C GLN A 14 -6.99 -6.16 -1.51
N PHE A 15 -5.84 -6.72 -1.92
CA PHE A 15 -4.64 -5.94 -2.19
C PHE A 15 -4.77 -5.00 -3.40
N VAL A 16 -5.45 -5.42 -4.47
CA VAL A 16 -5.51 -4.66 -5.73
C VAL A 16 -6.76 -3.81 -5.93
N GLU A 17 -7.80 -4.03 -5.13
CA GLU A 17 -9.05 -3.25 -5.24
C GLU A 17 -9.41 -2.53 -3.94
N VAL A 18 -9.44 -3.25 -2.81
CA VAL A 18 -9.91 -2.68 -1.54
C VAL A 18 -8.88 -1.73 -0.93
N LEU A 19 -7.63 -2.17 -0.77
CA LEU A 19 -6.58 -1.36 -0.14
C LEU A 19 -6.26 -0.07 -0.94
N PRO A 20 -6.20 -0.08 -2.29
CA PRO A 20 -6.05 1.16 -3.07
C PRO A 20 -7.14 2.19 -2.80
N SER A 21 -8.39 1.77 -2.63
CA SER A 21 -9.48 2.71 -2.30
C SER A 21 -9.28 3.37 -0.93
N ARG A 22 -8.81 2.61 0.07
CA ARG A 22 -8.49 3.11 1.41
C ARG A 22 -7.29 4.05 1.37
N TRP A 23 -6.24 3.69 0.63
CA TRP A 23 -5.09 4.56 0.38
C TRP A 23 -5.52 5.89 -0.25
N SER A 24 -6.32 5.85 -1.32
CA SER A 24 -6.79 7.06 -2.00
C SER A 24 -7.51 8.02 -1.05
N ALA A 25 -8.42 7.50 -0.23
CA ALA A 25 -9.15 8.29 0.75
C ALA A 25 -8.21 8.89 1.82
N LEU A 26 -7.28 8.08 2.34
CA LEU A 26 -6.34 8.50 3.38
C LEU A 26 -5.36 9.56 2.86
N LEU A 27 -4.71 9.32 1.71
CA LEU A 27 -3.72 10.21 1.10
C LEU A 27 -4.29 11.60 0.84
N ARG A 28 -5.55 11.67 0.34
CA ARG A 28 -6.23 12.95 0.13
C ARG A 28 -6.32 13.77 1.42
N THR A 29 -6.71 13.12 2.52
CA THR A 29 -6.81 13.81 3.82
C THR A 29 -5.43 14.14 4.38
N MET A 30 -4.45 13.25 4.24
CA MET A 30 -3.08 13.49 4.72
C MET A 30 -2.41 14.68 4.05
N SER A 31 -2.54 14.81 2.72
CA SER A 31 -1.95 15.96 2.02
C SER A 31 -2.57 17.27 2.50
N GLN A 32 -3.88 17.29 2.78
CA GLN A 32 -4.57 18.45 3.32
C GLN A 32 -4.09 18.80 4.73
N TYR A 33 -4.01 17.81 5.63
CA TYR A 33 -3.52 18.02 6.99
C TYR A 33 -2.04 18.42 7.03
N THR A 34 -1.21 17.87 6.14
CA THR A 34 0.21 18.28 6.03
C THR A 34 0.32 19.74 5.61
N GLN A 35 -0.45 20.17 4.61
CA GLN A 35 -0.45 21.57 4.18
C GLN A 35 -1.03 22.52 5.25
N GLN A 36 -1.99 22.07 6.04
CA GLN A 36 -2.50 22.83 7.19
C GLN A 36 -1.44 22.94 8.29
N TYR A 37 -0.77 21.83 8.60
CA TYR A 37 0.31 21.78 9.57
C TYR A 37 1.47 22.74 9.22
N GLN A 38 1.79 22.85 7.94
CA GLN A 38 2.84 23.75 7.44
C GLN A 38 2.47 25.23 7.50
N LYS A 39 1.19 25.57 7.65
CA LYS A 39 0.78 26.96 7.88
C LYS A 39 1.09 27.30 9.35
N SER A 40 1.59 28.52 9.57
CA SER A 40 2.14 29.01 10.85
C SER A 40 1.16 29.09 12.04
N LEU A 41 -0.03 28.49 11.93
CA LEU A 41 -1.11 28.50 12.91
C LEU A 41 -1.54 27.08 13.35
N ALA A 42 -0.77 26.05 13.02
CA ALA A 42 -1.14 24.68 13.38
C ALA A 42 -1.20 24.49 14.91
N THR A 43 -2.35 24.05 15.37
CA THR A 43 -2.63 23.73 16.77
C THR A 43 -2.09 22.36 17.14
N PRO A 44 -1.84 22.07 18.44
CA PRO A 44 -1.51 20.71 18.89
C PRO A 44 -2.53 19.65 18.49
N ALA A 45 -3.81 20.02 18.35
CA ALA A 45 -4.86 19.11 17.90
C ALA A 45 -4.70 18.74 16.41
N GLU A 46 -4.30 19.67 15.55
CA GLU A 46 -4.05 19.41 14.12
C GLU A 46 -2.80 18.55 13.92
N LEU A 47 -1.78 18.74 14.75
CA LEU A 47 -0.63 17.86 14.84
C LEU A 47 -1.02 16.42 15.20
N GLN A 48 -1.86 16.26 16.22
CA GLN A 48 -2.35 14.94 16.60
C GLN A 48 -3.16 14.29 15.47
N LEU A 49 -4.01 15.05 14.77
CA LEU A 49 -4.75 14.54 13.62
C LEU A 49 -3.84 14.04 12.50
N LEU A 50 -2.72 14.70 12.24
CA LEU A 50 -1.73 14.27 11.25
C LEU A 50 -1.01 12.99 11.70
N GLU A 51 -0.61 12.90 12.97
CA GLU A 51 -0.06 11.67 13.56
C GLU A 51 -1.04 10.50 13.46
N ASP A 52 -2.32 10.72 13.77
CA ASP A 52 -3.37 9.71 13.62
C ASP A 52 -3.47 9.22 12.17
N LYS A 53 -3.24 10.09 11.18
CA LYS A 53 -3.21 9.66 9.77
C LYS A 53 -1.99 8.79 9.45
N PHE A 54 -0.82 9.10 10.02
CA PHE A 54 0.35 8.23 9.87
C PHE A 54 0.13 6.86 10.51
N THR A 55 -0.54 6.80 11.67
CA THR A 55 -0.96 5.51 12.27
C THR A 55 -1.92 4.74 11.37
N LEU A 56 -2.83 5.41 10.66
CA LEU A 56 -3.68 4.74 9.66
C LEU A 56 -2.87 4.22 8.46
N CYS A 57 -1.80 4.91 8.04
CA CYS A 57 -0.91 4.39 7.00
C CYS A 57 -0.20 3.12 7.47
N GLU A 58 0.31 3.10 8.70
CA GLU A 58 0.94 1.92 9.29
C GLU A 58 -0.04 0.74 9.36
N ALA A 59 -1.31 0.99 9.69
CA ALA A 59 -2.35 -0.04 9.66
C ALA A 59 -2.60 -0.60 8.25
N LEU A 60 -2.68 0.26 7.22
CA LEU A 60 -2.82 -0.20 5.84
C LEU A 60 -1.60 -0.99 5.35
N LEU A 61 -0.39 -0.57 5.73
CA LEU A 61 0.84 -1.32 5.44
C LEU A 61 0.85 -2.69 6.13
N ALA A 62 0.37 -2.77 7.38
CA ALA A 62 0.24 -4.03 8.09
C ALA A 62 -0.77 -4.99 7.42
N ASP A 63 -1.87 -4.46 6.86
CA ASP A 63 -2.82 -5.23 6.04
C ASP A 63 -2.13 -5.78 4.78
N GLU A 64 -1.35 -4.96 4.06
CA GLU A 64 -0.57 -5.38 2.88
C GLU A 64 0.43 -6.48 3.21
N HIS A 65 1.22 -6.30 4.28
CA HIS A 65 2.15 -7.31 4.78
C HIS A 65 1.47 -8.61 5.18
N THR A 66 0.27 -8.54 5.74
CA THR A 66 -0.50 -9.73 6.11
C THR A 66 -0.90 -10.53 4.88
N ILE A 67 -1.30 -9.87 3.80
CA ILE A 67 -1.60 -10.52 2.52
C ILE A 67 -0.33 -11.16 1.93
N ILE A 68 0.78 -10.41 1.91
CA ILE A 68 2.08 -10.90 1.40
C ILE A 68 2.54 -12.15 2.18
N ARG A 69 2.44 -12.12 3.52
CA ARG A 69 2.82 -13.25 4.38
C ARG A 69 1.99 -14.50 4.10
N LYS A 70 0.67 -14.35 3.95
CA LYS A 70 -0.22 -15.47 3.56
C LYS A 70 0.18 -16.04 2.21
N GLY A 71 0.49 -15.20 1.24
CA GLY A 71 0.99 -15.63 -0.06
C GLY A 71 2.35 -16.32 0.02
N GLY A 72 3.25 -15.86 0.88
CA GLY A 72 4.55 -16.51 1.15
C GLY A 72 4.40 -17.93 1.68
N GLN A 73 3.50 -18.14 2.65
CA GLN A 73 3.16 -19.48 3.16
C GLN A 73 2.64 -20.39 2.03
N LEU A 74 1.79 -19.87 1.15
CA LEU A 74 1.30 -20.62 -0.02
C LEU A 74 2.41 -20.93 -1.02
N PHE A 75 3.38 -20.03 -1.21
CA PHE A 75 4.52 -20.30 -2.06
C PHE A 75 5.37 -21.45 -1.52
N GLU A 76 5.59 -21.52 -0.20
CA GLU A 76 6.28 -22.65 0.44
C GLU A 76 5.56 -23.98 0.19
N GLU A 77 4.22 -23.97 0.14
CA GLU A 77 3.41 -25.17 -0.12
C GLU A 77 3.39 -25.62 -1.58
N CYS A 78 3.37 -24.69 -2.55
CA CYS A 78 3.15 -25.01 -3.97
C CYS A 78 4.34 -24.76 -4.90
N SER A 79 5.39 -24.08 -4.43
CA SER A 79 6.60 -23.74 -5.21
C SER A 79 6.31 -23.09 -6.57
N CYS A 80 5.21 -22.32 -6.69
CA CYS A 80 4.81 -21.68 -7.93
C CYS A 80 5.67 -20.44 -8.23
N GLU A 81 6.47 -20.49 -9.30
CA GLU A 81 7.38 -19.40 -9.68
C GLU A 81 6.65 -18.08 -10.02
N LYS A 82 5.46 -18.17 -10.61
CA LYS A 82 4.66 -16.98 -10.90
C LYS A 82 4.13 -16.32 -9.62
N LEU A 83 3.74 -17.13 -8.62
CA LEU A 83 3.40 -16.62 -7.29
C LEU A 83 4.62 -15.95 -6.63
N ARG A 84 5.82 -16.55 -6.74
CA ARG A 84 7.06 -15.93 -6.25
C ARG A 84 7.29 -14.54 -6.86
N THR A 85 7.10 -14.42 -8.17
CA THR A 85 7.28 -13.15 -8.89
C THR A 85 6.25 -12.11 -8.45
N LEU A 86 4.98 -12.51 -8.32
CA LEU A 86 3.90 -11.65 -7.82
C LEU A 86 4.22 -11.15 -6.41
N LEU A 87 4.59 -12.05 -5.48
CA LEU A 87 4.93 -11.68 -4.11
C LEU A 87 6.13 -10.74 -4.05
N ARG A 88 7.14 -10.95 -4.89
CA ARG A 88 8.29 -10.04 -4.98
C ARG A 88 7.84 -8.62 -5.35
N GLN A 89 6.94 -8.49 -6.33
CA GLN A 89 6.41 -7.19 -6.73
C GLN A 89 5.58 -6.55 -5.62
N MET A 90 4.71 -7.31 -4.96
CA MET A 90 3.91 -6.82 -3.83
C MET A 90 4.81 -6.33 -2.69
N THR A 91 5.87 -7.07 -2.36
CA THR A 91 6.87 -6.68 -1.37
C THR A 91 7.61 -5.40 -1.79
N THR A 92 8.07 -5.30 -3.03
CA THR A 92 8.73 -4.08 -3.53
C THR A 92 7.79 -2.87 -3.49
N ALA A 93 6.53 -3.05 -3.90
CA ALA A 93 5.52 -1.99 -3.84
C ALA A 93 5.28 -1.52 -2.39
N THR A 94 5.11 -2.47 -1.46
CA THR A 94 4.88 -2.17 -0.03
C THR A 94 6.09 -1.46 0.57
N ALA A 95 7.31 -1.94 0.33
CA ALA A 95 8.54 -1.30 0.82
C ALA A 95 8.73 0.13 0.27
N CYS A 96 8.33 0.37 -0.98
CA CYS A 96 8.34 1.70 -1.57
C CYS A 96 7.37 2.65 -0.84
N LYS A 97 6.15 2.18 -0.50
CA LYS A 97 5.20 2.95 0.31
C LYS A 97 5.74 3.23 1.70
N GLU A 98 6.29 2.24 2.38
CA GLU A 98 6.91 2.41 3.70
C GLU A 98 7.96 3.50 3.68
N SER A 99 8.85 3.48 2.68
CA SER A 99 9.91 4.47 2.52
C SER A 99 9.33 5.88 2.30
N MET A 100 8.32 6.02 1.44
CA MET A 100 7.67 7.32 1.18
C MET A 100 6.90 7.84 2.40
N ILE A 101 6.20 6.98 3.13
CA ILE A 101 5.46 7.36 4.34
C ILE A 101 6.41 7.75 5.47
N ALA A 102 7.51 7.01 5.65
CA ALA A 102 8.54 7.32 6.64
C ALA A 102 9.22 8.66 6.32
N ASP A 103 9.60 8.90 5.05
CA ASP A 103 10.16 10.18 4.62
C ASP A 103 9.15 11.31 4.87
N TRP A 104 7.92 11.17 4.39
CA TRP A 104 6.86 12.15 4.60
C TRP A 104 6.67 12.47 6.09
N LYS A 105 6.61 11.46 6.96
CA LYS A 105 6.49 11.69 8.41
C LYS A 105 7.67 12.51 8.95
N SER A 106 8.89 12.19 8.55
CA SER A 106 10.10 12.88 8.99
C SER A 106 10.23 14.31 8.43
N THR A 107 9.65 14.57 7.27
CA THR A 107 9.74 15.85 6.55
C THR A 107 8.43 16.64 6.55
N ALA A 108 7.43 16.25 7.35
CA ALA A 108 6.08 16.80 7.29
C ALA A 108 6.02 18.33 7.45
N SER A 109 6.96 18.93 8.18
CA SER A 109 7.04 20.38 8.42
C SER A 109 7.61 21.17 7.23
N SER A 110 8.28 20.52 6.28
CA SER A 110 9.02 21.17 5.19
C SER A 110 8.79 20.56 3.80
N ILE A 111 8.13 19.40 3.71
CA ILE A 111 7.83 18.71 2.46
C ILE A 111 7.01 19.59 1.52
N THR A 112 7.44 19.74 0.27
CA THR A 112 6.75 20.62 -0.67
C THR A 112 5.46 19.98 -1.20
N GLY A 113 4.53 20.81 -1.66
CA GLY A 113 3.31 20.32 -2.32
C GLY A 113 3.58 19.45 -3.55
N ASP A 114 4.71 19.65 -4.24
CA ASP A 114 5.11 18.86 -5.40
C ASP A 114 5.53 17.45 -4.99
N VAL A 115 6.34 17.33 -3.93
CA VAL A 115 6.75 16.02 -3.38
C VAL A 115 5.53 15.27 -2.85
N LEU A 116 4.61 15.95 -2.15
CA LEU A 116 3.34 15.35 -1.71
C LEU A 116 2.53 14.77 -2.87
N ARG A 117 2.43 15.49 -3.99
CA ARG A 117 1.74 15.00 -5.19
C ARG A 117 2.42 13.77 -5.77
N VAL A 118 3.75 13.77 -5.84
CA VAL A 118 4.54 12.61 -6.29
C VAL A 118 4.31 11.41 -5.37
N TYR A 119 4.37 11.59 -4.04
CA TYR A 119 4.14 10.50 -3.09
C TYR A 119 2.73 9.94 -3.21
N CYS A 120 1.71 10.79 -3.25
CA CYS A 120 0.32 10.35 -3.41
C CYS A 120 0.13 9.55 -4.71
N HIS A 121 0.73 10.00 -5.82
CA HIS A 121 0.67 9.29 -7.09
C HIS A 121 1.41 7.95 -7.04
N SER A 122 2.66 7.95 -6.57
CA SER A 122 3.50 6.76 -6.50
C SER A 122 2.90 5.68 -5.60
N ILE A 123 2.38 6.03 -4.43
CA ILE A 123 1.71 5.09 -3.50
C ILE A 123 0.51 4.40 -4.18
N MET A 124 -0.21 5.12 -5.05
CA MET A 124 -1.36 4.56 -5.77
C MET A 124 -0.95 3.69 -6.96
N VAL A 125 0.08 4.07 -7.70
CA VAL A 125 0.49 3.38 -8.94
C VAL A 125 1.19 2.05 -8.67
N VAL A 126 1.94 1.91 -7.57
CA VAL A 126 2.71 0.68 -7.29
C VAL A 126 1.85 -0.59 -7.18
N ASN A 127 0.53 -0.46 -6.92
CA ASN A 127 -0.39 -1.60 -6.90
C ASN A 127 -0.88 -2.02 -8.29
N ALA A 128 -0.81 -1.15 -9.31
CA ALA A 128 -1.28 -1.45 -10.66
C ALA A 128 -0.44 -2.54 -11.35
N THR A 129 0.87 -2.54 -11.11
CA THR A 129 1.78 -3.56 -11.67
C THR A 129 1.49 -4.95 -11.09
N ALA A 130 1.24 -5.04 -9.78
CA ALA A 130 0.89 -6.30 -9.13
C ALA A 130 -0.45 -6.85 -9.64
N ARG A 131 -1.42 -5.96 -9.94
CA ARG A 131 -2.74 -6.30 -10.50
C ARG A 131 -2.65 -7.13 -11.78
N ALA A 132 -1.94 -6.63 -12.80
CA ALA A 132 -1.82 -7.31 -14.09
C ALA A 132 -1.26 -8.74 -13.94
N GLN A 133 -0.28 -8.90 -13.06
CA GLN A 133 0.38 -10.19 -12.85
C GLN A 133 -0.48 -11.19 -12.07
N GLY A 134 -1.29 -10.74 -11.11
CA GLY A 134 -2.23 -11.62 -10.42
C GLY A 134 -3.46 -11.99 -11.27
N GLU A 135 -3.90 -11.11 -12.17
CA GLU A 135 -4.94 -11.44 -13.18
C GLU A 135 -4.45 -12.52 -14.17
N GLU A 136 -3.18 -12.43 -14.61
CA GLU A 136 -2.54 -13.48 -15.42
C GLU A 136 -2.50 -14.82 -14.66
N LEU A 137 -2.09 -14.79 -13.39
CA LEU A 137 -1.99 -15.98 -12.55
C LEU A 137 -3.37 -16.61 -12.29
N LEU A 138 -4.41 -15.80 -12.08
CA LEU A 138 -5.79 -16.27 -11.91
C LEU A 138 -6.28 -16.99 -13.17
N THR A 139 -5.99 -16.46 -14.35
CA THR A 139 -6.38 -17.07 -15.63
C THR A 139 -5.77 -18.47 -15.81
N MET A 140 -4.49 -18.64 -15.42
CA MET A 140 -3.81 -19.93 -15.50
C MET A 140 -4.38 -21.00 -14.55
N VAL A 141 -4.88 -20.60 -13.39
CA VAL A 141 -5.44 -21.56 -12.42
C VAL A 141 -6.79 -22.10 -12.87
N HIS A 142 -7.49 -21.40 -13.77
CA HIS A 142 -8.76 -21.84 -14.37
C HIS A 142 -8.59 -22.62 -15.68
N THR A 143 -7.36 -22.80 -16.18
CA THR A 143 -7.06 -23.55 -17.43
C THR A 143 -6.48 -24.92 -17.08
#